data_AF-A0A9C8T264-F1
#
_entry.id   AF-A0A9C8T264-F1
#
_cell.length_a   1.000
_cell.length_b   1.000
_cell.length_c   1.000
_cell.angle_alpha   90.00
_cell.angle_beta   90.00
_cell.angle_gamma   90.00
#
_symmetry.space_group_name_H-M   'P 1'
#
loop_
_entity.id
_entity.type
_entity.pdbx_description
1 polymer ?
#
loop_
_entity_poly.entity_id
_entity_poly.type
_entity_poly.pdbx_seq_one_letter_code
_entity_poly.pdbx_strand_id
1 'polypeptide(L)' 'GFYAYRKGFLLTFVGLPEGEWERFEKLEQLRALEYGHTIRVVLTEHDSIEVDTPRDIARVEAVLAAAGN' A
#
# COMPACT_ATOMS: atom_id res chain seq x y z
N GLY A 1 0.42 -2.45 2.50
CA GLY A 1 1.25 -1.80 1.45
C GLY A 1 0.94 -0.32 1.35
N PHE A 2 1.84 0.55 1.83
CA PHE A 2 1.60 1.99 1.91
C PHE A 2 2.05 2.69 0.61
N TYR A 3 1.21 3.60 0.10
CA TYR A 3 1.48 4.37 -1.10
C TYR A 3 1.14 5.85 -0.91
N ALA A 4 1.90 6.70 -1.59
CA ALA A 4 1.63 8.13 -1.67
C ALA A 4 1.58 8.56 -3.14
N TYR A 5 0.52 9.27 -3.51
CA TYR A 5 0.29 9.71 -4.89
C TYR A 5 0.09 11.22 -4.95
N ARG A 6 0.58 11.83 -6.03
CA ARG A 6 0.10 13.17 -6.41
C ARG A 6 -1.32 13.03 -6.94
N LYS A 7 -2.24 13.93 -6.56
CA LYS A 7 -3.63 13.91 -7.00
C LYS A 7 -3.78 13.75 -8.52
N GLY A 8 -3.04 14.54 -9.30
CA GLY A 8 -3.09 14.47 -10.76
C GLY A 8 -2.68 13.11 -11.31
N PHE A 9 -1.62 12.52 -10.74
CA PHE A 9 -1.17 11.18 -11.13
C PHE A 9 -2.20 10.11 -10.75
N LEU A 10 -2.81 10.19 -9.57
CA LEU A 10 -3.84 9.23 -9.15
C LEU A 10 -5.01 9.19 -10.14
N LEU A 11 -5.46 10.36 -10.62
CA LEU A 11 -6.51 10.44 -11.63
C LEU A 11 -6.09 9.82 -12.97
N THR A 12 -4.85 10.06 -13.41
CA THR A 12 -4.29 9.40 -14.60
C THR A 12 -4.25 7.89 -14.41
N PHE A 13 -3.70 7.42 -13.29
CA PHE A 13 -3.47 6.02 -12.98
C PHE A 13 -4.77 5.20 -12.97
N VAL A 14 -5.82 5.71 -12.33
CA VAL A 14 -7.14 5.07 -12.30
C VAL A 14 -7.80 5.02 -13.68
N GLY A 15 -7.45 5.95 -14.57
CA GLY A 15 -7.94 5.97 -15.96
C GLY A 15 -7.20 5.04 -16.91
N LEU A 16 -6.07 4.45 -16.51
CA LEU A 16 -5.31 3.51 -17.34
C LEU A 16 -6.03 2.15 -17.42
N PRO A 17 -6.07 1.51 -18.60
CA PRO A 17 -6.53 0.12 -18.70
C PRO A 17 -5.69 -0.82 -17.83
N GLU A 18 -6.29 -1.94 -17.40
CA GLU A 18 -5.59 -3.00 -16.68
C GLU A 18 -4.38 -3.49 -17.49
N GLY A 19 -3.23 -3.61 -16.82
CA GLY A 19 -1.99 -4.09 -17.42
C GLY A 19 -1.97 -5.60 -17.62
N GLU A 20 -1.11 -6.09 -18.52
CA GLU A 20 -0.94 -7.53 -18.69
C GLU A 20 -0.31 -8.16 -17.45
N TRP A 21 0.75 -7.56 -16.92
CA TRP A 21 1.47 -8.08 -15.75
C TRP A 21 0.69 -7.88 -14.47
N GLU A 22 -0.04 -6.77 -14.36
CA GLU A 22 -1.04 -6.63 -13.30
C GLU A 22 -2.02 -7.82 -13.27
N ARG A 23 -2.57 -8.20 -14.43
CA ARG A 23 -3.53 -9.30 -14.51
C ARG A 23 -2.91 -10.64 -14.12
N PHE A 24 -1.68 -10.91 -14.57
CA PHE A 24 -0.95 -12.15 -14.30
C PHE A 24 -0.51 -12.27 -12.85
N GLU A 25 0.08 -11.23 -12.28
CA GLU A 25 0.68 -11.22 -10.93
C GLU A 25 -0.32 -10.79 -9.84
N LYS A 26 -1.47 -10.24 -10.23
CA LYS A 26 -2.46 -9.62 -9.32
C LYS A 26 -1.86 -8.47 -8.50
N LEU A 27 -1.00 -7.67 -9.13
CA LEU A 27 -0.31 -6.53 -8.52
C LEU A 27 -0.61 -5.23 -9.28
N GLU A 28 -1.46 -4.39 -8.70
CA GLU A 28 -1.93 -3.13 -9.27
C GLU A 28 -0.78 -2.17 -9.63
N GLN A 29 0.28 -2.12 -8.81
CA GLN A 29 1.42 -1.24 -9.03
C GLN A 29 2.19 -1.54 -10.33
N LEU A 30 2.06 -2.75 -10.90
CA LEU A 30 2.68 -3.09 -12.17
C LEU A 30 2.07 -2.28 -13.34
N ARG A 31 0.79 -1.92 -13.25
CA ARG A 31 0.16 -1.04 -14.24
C ARG A 31 0.92 0.28 -14.38
N ALA A 32 1.38 0.86 -13.27
CA ALA A 32 2.12 2.12 -13.34
C ALA A 32 3.44 1.94 -14.11
N LEU A 33 4.14 0.83 -13.89
CA LEU A 33 5.39 0.51 -14.56
C LEU A 33 5.17 0.21 -16.05
N GLU A 34 4.12 -0.54 -16.40
CA GLU A 34 3.77 -0.88 -17.79
C GLU A 34 3.50 0.35 -18.65
N TYR A 35 2.81 1.35 -18.09
CA TYR A 35 2.53 2.62 -18.78
C TYR A 35 3.66 3.65 -18.65
N GLY A 36 4.87 3.21 -18.27
CA GLY A 36 6.09 4.02 -18.30
C GLY A 36 6.26 4.98 -17.13
N HIS A 37 5.50 4.81 -16.04
CA HIS A 37 5.69 5.58 -14.82
C HIS A 37 6.70 4.91 -13.89
N THR A 38 7.38 5.74 -13.09
CA THR A 38 8.36 5.26 -12.11
C THR A 38 7.78 5.25 -10.71
N ILE A 39 8.06 4.20 -9.94
CA ILE A 39 7.71 4.12 -8.52
C ILE A 39 8.98 4.35 -7.70
N ARG A 40 8.93 5.34 -6.80
CA ARG A 40 9.99 5.54 -5.81
C ARG A 40 9.67 4.72 -4.57
N VAL A 41 10.62 3.88 -4.16
CA VAL A 41 10.54 3.10 -2.92
C VAL A 41 11.54 3.66 -1.91
N VAL A 42 11.14 3.73 -0.64
CA VAL A 42 11.97 4.22 0.47
C VAL A 42 11.90 3.20 1.61
N LEU A 43 13.04 2.93 2.25
CA LEU A 43 13.09 2.07 3.42
C LEU A 43 12.55 2.80 4.64
N THR A 44 11.75 2.11 5.45
CA THR A 44 11.20 2.61 6.70
C THR A 44 11.51 1.61 7.81
N GLU A 45 11.84 2.12 9.00
CA GLU A 45 11.99 1.32 10.22
C GLU A 45 10.63 1.08 10.90
N HIS A 46 9.59 1.78 10.46
CA HIS A 46 8.25 1.66 11.02
C HIS A 46 7.52 0.48 10.41
N ASP A 47 7.13 -0.46 11.27
CA ASP A 47 6.27 -1.59 10.92
C ASP A 47 4.81 -1.27 11.29
N SER A 48 3.91 -1.38 10.31
CA SER A 48 2.50 -1.12 10.52
C SER A 48 1.82 -2.36 11.08
N ILE A 49 1.09 -2.21 12.18
CA ILE A 49 0.31 -3.29 12.76
C ILE A 49 -0.96 -3.48 11.94
N GLU A 50 -1.01 -4.55 11.16
CA GLU A 50 -2.21 -4.99 10.44
C GLU A 50 -3.21 -5.68 11.40
N VAL A 51 -4.51 -5.50 11.13
CA VAL A 51 -5.63 -5.99 11.94
C VAL A 51 -6.64 -6.64 11.01
N ASP A 52 -6.50 -7.94 10.79
CA ASP A 52 -7.31 -8.69 9.83
C ASP A 52 -8.24 -9.70 10.51
N THR A 53 -7.91 -10.09 11.73
CA THR A 53 -8.66 -11.07 12.53
C THR A 53 -9.04 -10.50 13.90
N PRO A 54 -10.09 -11.03 14.55
CA PRO A 54 -10.43 -10.62 15.92
C PRO A 54 -9.28 -10.81 16.92
N ARG A 55 -8.35 -11.73 16.67
CA ARG A 55 -7.18 -11.97 17.53
C ARG A 55 -6.19 -10.80 17.49
N ASP A 56 -6.13 -10.06 16.39
CA ASP A 56 -5.18 -8.96 16.23
C ASP A 56 -5.52 -7.75 17.10
N ILE A 57 -6.79 -7.62 17.51
CA ILE A 57 -7.28 -6.56 18.40
C ILE A 57 -6.50 -6.55 19.71
N ALA A 58 -6.35 -7.71 20.36
CA ALA A 58 -5.63 -7.82 21.64
C ALA A 58 -4.16 -7.38 21.51
N ARG A 59 -3.53 -7.62 20.36
CA ARG A 59 -2.15 -7.16 20.08
C ARG A 59 -2.09 -5.64 19.97
N VAL A 60 -3.03 -5.04 19.24
CA VAL A 60 -3.12 -3.58 19.06
C VAL A 60 -3.44 -2.89 20.39
N GLU A 61 -4.38 -3.42 21.17
CA GLU A 61 -4.74 -2.90 22.49
C GLU A 61 -3.54 -2.88 23.43
N ALA A 62 -2.74 -3.95 23.46
CA ALA A 62 -1.52 -3.99 24.26
C ALA A 62 -0.49 -2.93 23.83
N VAL A 63 -0.32 -2.72 22.51
CA VAL A 63 0.58 -1.68 21.98
C VAL A 63 0.07 -0.28 22.31
N LEU A 64 -1.23 -0.02 22.18
CA LEU A 64 -1.83 1.27 22.53
C LEU A 64 -1.73 1.55 24.04
N ALA A 65 -1.97 0.54 24.88
CA ALA A 65 -1.83 0.67 26.33
C ALA A 65 -0.38 0.93 26.75
N ALA A 66 0.60 0.34 26.06
CA ALA A 66 2.03 0.60 26.29
C ALA A 66 2.51 1.95 25.73
N ALA A 67 1.84 2.47 24.69
CA ALA A 67 2.13 3.77 24.10
C ALA A 67 1.43 4.95 24.80
N GLY A 68 0.47 4.68 25.69
CA GLY A 68 -0.19 5.67 26.53
C GLY A 68 0.63 5.97 27.80
N ASN A 69 1.05 7.24 27.94
CA ASN A 69 1.28 7.87 29.25
C ASN A 69 -0.04 7.97 30.03
#